data_AF-A0A8H7PHK2-F1
#
_entry.id   AF-A0A8H7PHK2-F1
#
_cell.length_a   1.000
_cell.length_b   1.000
_cell.length_c   1.000
_cell.angle_alpha   90.00
_cell.angle_beta   90.00
_cell.angle_gamma   90.00
#
_symmetry.space_group_name_H-M   'P 1'
#
loop_
_entity.id
_entity.type
_entity.pdbx_description
1 polymer ?
#
loop_
_entity_poly.entity_id
_entity_poly.type
_entity_poly.pdbx_seq_one_letter_code
_entity_poly.pdbx_strand_id
1 'polypeptide(L)'
;MVTPAVHIRVFQPSDLQAVQKLFCNEADELTKRATRAIFLGWSSISFLCAGVVGMLSIGTAHCRSREWANRYSMISATIGGIILWGTGVYLTCHWLTRTKVRQYLQEKQSQDLLDIIKYYKLKSGPDGTYEPEGKSNFWVCTPTKESSSIIGAIGFDYNPTTDEGQLSRLGACPGYKCVINQMLNNLINWAKQKGVRVMVLGSKPIRSLNLVDGQKIADDFDSIRHLIYLDLLSQYKKS
;
A
#
# COMPACT_ATOMS: atom_id res chain seq x y z
N MET A 1 7.46 -24.65 1.49
CA MET A 1 6.73 -23.82 2.46
C MET A 1 5.38 -24.47 2.70
N VAL A 2 5.05 -24.81 3.95
CA VAL A 2 3.72 -25.36 4.28
C VAL A 2 2.72 -24.21 4.18
N THR A 3 1.78 -24.28 3.24
CA THR A 3 0.66 -23.34 3.21
C THR A 3 -0.16 -23.54 4.47
N PRO A 4 -0.32 -22.51 5.31
CA PRO A 4 -1.19 -22.62 6.47
C PRO A 4 -2.60 -22.99 5.99
N ALA A 5 -3.28 -23.86 6.73
CA ALA A 5 -4.69 -24.12 6.47
C ALA A 5 -5.47 -22.82 6.73
N VAL A 6 -6.24 -22.39 5.74
CA VAL A 6 -7.02 -21.15 5.81
C VAL A 6 -8.46 -21.43 5.45
N HIS A 7 -9.36 -20.79 6.17
CA HIS A 7 -10.79 -20.84 5.93
C HIS A 7 -11.25 -19.53 5.30
N ILE A 8 -11.86 -19.62 4.11
CA ILE A 8 -12.48 -18.47 3.44
C ILE A 8 -13.96 -18.47 3.80
N ARG A 9 -14.45 -17.37 4.37
CA ARG A 9 -15.87 -17.19 4.69
C ARG A 9 -16.37 -15.84 4.22
N VAL A 10 -17.69 -15.72 4.12
CA VAL A 10 -18.34 -14.43 3.88
C VAL A 10 -18.08 -13.52 5.07
N PHE A 11 -17.87 -12.23 4.78
CA PHE A 11 -17.75 -11.17 5.76
C PHE A 11 -18.90 -11.19 6.75
N GLN A 12 -18.57 -11.04 8.03
CA GLN A 12 -19.54 -10.75 9.06
C GLN A 12 -19.31 -9.34 9.61
N PRO A 13 -20.33 -8.66 10.13
CA PRO A 13 -20.16 -7.30 10.66
C PRO A 13 -19.19 -7.23 11.84
N SER A 14 -19.08 -8.31 12.61
CA SER A 14 -18.10 -8.50 13.68
C SER A 14 -16.65 -8.42 13.18
N ASP A 15 -16.41 -8.68 11.90
CA ASP A 15 -15.09 -8.65 11.27
C ASP A 15 -14.63 -7.24 10.93
N LEU A 16 -15.52 -6.25 10.99
CA LEU A 16 -15.25 -4.88 10.51
C LEU A 16 -13.96 -4.30 11.11
N GLN A 17 -13.79 -4.40 12.44
CA GLN A 17 -12.60 -3.87 13.11
C GLN A 17 -11.32 -4.60 12.70
N ALA A 18 -11.40 -5.92 12.50
CA ALA A 18 -10.25 -6.73 12.09
C ALA A 18 -9.86 -6.45 10.63
N VAL A 19 -10.83 -6.27 9.74
CA VAL A 19 -10.62 -5.85 8.35
C VAL A 19 -10.04 -4.43 8.28
N GLN A 20 -10.55 -3.50 9.10
CA GLN A 20 -9.99 -2.15 9.21
C GLN A 20 -8.52 -2.20 9.64
N LYS A 21 -8.20 -2.99 10.65
CA LYS A 21 -6.83 -3.18 11.13
C LYS A 21 -5.92 -3.80 10.06
N LEU A 22 -6.43 -4.77 9.28
CA LEU A 22 -5.71 -5.38 8.16
C LEU A 22 -5.26 -4.32 7.15
N PHE A 23 -6.18 -3.47 6.69
CA PHE A 23 -5.86 -2.43 5.71
C PHE A 23 -4.97 -1.33 6.28
N CYS A 24 -5.18 -0.92 7.53
CA CYS A 24 -4.29 0.05 8.20
C CYS A 24 -2.84 -0.44 8.27
N ASN A 25 -2.63 -1.71 8.61
CA ASN A 25 -1.29 -2.30 8.66
C ASN A 25 -0.65 -2.35 7.26
N GLU A 26 -1.43 -2.59 6.21
CA GLU A 26 -0.96 -2.58 4.84
C GLU A 26 -0.52 -1.18 4.39
N ALA A 27 -1.26 -0.13 4.77
CA ALA A 27 -0.87 1.25 4.52
C ALA A 27 0.43 1.64 5.23
N ASP A 28 0.64 1.19 6.46
CA ASP A 28 1.89 1.44 7.18
C ASP A 28 3.08 0.77 6.47
N GLU A 29 2.94 -0.45 5.96
CA GLU A 29 3.99 -1.12 5.18
C GLU A 29 4.25 -0.45 3.82
N LEU A 30 3.19 -0.01 3.13
CA LEU A 30 3.30 0.80 1.92
C LEU A 30 4.03 2.12 2.19
N THR A 31 3.74 2.79 3.30
CA THR A 31 4.42 4.02 3.73
C THR A 31 5.91 3.78 3.95
N LYS A 32 6.29 2.68 4.61
CA LYS A 32 7.71 2.31 4.80
C LYS A 32 8.43 2.04 3.49
N ARG A 33 7.75 1.40 2.51
CA ARG A 33 8.32 1.16 1.18
C ARG A 33 8.46 2.44 0.37
N ALA A 34 7.43 3.28 0.35
CA ALA A 34 7.44 4.58 -0.31
C ALA A 34 8.54 5.48 0.27
N THR A 35 8.68 5.51 1.59
CA THR A 35 9.76 6.27 2.26
C THR A 35 11.13 5.79 1.82
N ARG A 36 11.35 4.47 1.73
CA ARG A 36 12.62 3.91 1.21
C ARG A 36 12.87 4.28 -0.25
N ALA A 37 11.84 4.20 -1.11
CA ALA A 37 11.97 4.52 -2.52
C ALA A 37 12.23 6.02 -2.78
N ILE A 38 11.58 6.90 -2.03
CA ILE A 38 11.80 8.36 -2.11
C ILE A 38 13.22 8.71 -1.66
N PHE A 39 13.73 8.04 -0.62
CA PHE A 39 15.11 8.23 -0.16
C PHE A 39 16.16 7.79 -1.18
N LEU A 40 15.85 6.76 -1.97
CA LEU A 40 16.70 6.27 -3.05
C LEU A 40 16.50 7.04 -4.38
N GLY A 41 15.58 8.00 -4.41
CA GLY A 41 15.33 8.83 -5.58
C GLY A 41 16.54 9.70 -5.92
N TRP A 42 16.90 9.75 -7.21
CA TRP A 42 18.03 10.53 -7.72
C TRP A 42 18.01 12.00 -7.30
N SER A 43 16.83 12.63 -7.21
CA SER A 43 16.69 14.02 -6.76
C SER A 43 17.12 14.24 -5.31
N SER A 44 16.81 13.28 -4.43
CA SER A 44 17.19 13.31 -3.01
C SER A 44 18.70 13.19 -2.86
N ILE A 45 19.30 12.31 -3.68
CA ILE A 45 20.76 12.12 -3.75
C ILE A 45 21.43 13.41 -4.28
N SER A 46 20.91 14.01 -5.35
CA SER A 46 21.47 15.26 -5.90
C SER A 46 21.41 16.42 -4.91
N PHE A 47 20.30 16.54 -4.17
CA PHE A 47 20.18 17.57 -3.13
C PHE A 47 21.22 17.34 -2.02
N LEU A 48 21.36 16.10 -1.55
CA LEU A 48 22.39 15.69 -0.59
C LEU A 48 23.80 16.02 -1.07
N CYS A 49 24.12 15.70 -2.33
CA CYS A 49 25.42 16.02 -2.92
C CYS A 49 25.67 17.53 -3.01
N ALA A 50 24.67 18.34 -3.38
CA ALA A 50 24.81 19.79 -3.49
C ALA A 50 25.14 20.45 -2.14
N GLY A 51 24.50 20.00 -1.06
CA GLY A 51 24.79 20.50 0.30
C GLY A 51 26.21 20.17 0.75
N VAL A 52 26.69 18.95 0.47
CA VAL A 52 28.07 18.53 0.77
C VAL A 52 29.07 19.34 -0.03
N VAL A 53 28.84 19.54 -1.33
CA VAL A 53 29.73 20.35 -2.20
C VAL A 53 29.78 21.81 -1.73
N GLY A 54 28.65 22.39 -1.31
CA GLY A 54 28.62 23.73 -0.73
C GLY A 54 29.46 23.86 0.54
N MET A 55 29.31 22.92 1.48
CA MET A 55 30.08 22.88 2.73
C MET A 55 31.59 22.70 2.47
N LEU A 56 31.97 21.81 1.55
CA LEU A 56 33.38 21.62 1.16
C LEU A 56 33.95 22.87 0.48
N SER A 57 33.15 23.58 -0.32
CA SER A 57 33.57 24.83 -0.98
C SER A 57 33.86 25.93 0.04
N ILE A 58 33.05 26.04 1.10
CA ILE A 58 33.27 26.99 2.20
C ILE A 58 34.52 26.63 2.99
N GLY A 59 34.68 25.34 3.36
CA GLY A 59 35.86 24.87 4.09
C GLY A 59 37.16 25.08 3.30
N THR A 60 37.16 24.77 2.01
CA THR A 60 38.35 24.97 1.15
C THR A 60 38.68 26.45 0.92
N ALA A 61 37.68 27.33 0.78
CA ALA A 61 37.89 28.77 0.66
C ALA A 61 38.58 29.35 1.90
N HIS A 62 38.20 28.92 3.10
CA HIS A 62 38.81 29.39 4.35
C HIS A 62 40.15 28.73 4.69
N CYS A 63 40.37 27.46 4.33
CA CYS A 63 41.69 26.80 4.50
C CYS A 63 42.82 27.48 3.70
N ARG A 64 42.46 28.32 2.72
CA ARG A 64 43.39 29.17 1.99
C ARG A 64 43.90 30.36 2.81
N SER A 65 43.25 30.69 3.93
CA SER A 65 43.72 31.67 4.92
C SER A 65 44.84 31.06 5.80
N ARG A 66 45.83 31.88 6.16
CA ARG A 66 47.23 31.46 6.31
C ARG A 66 47.63 30.88 7.68
N GLU A 67 46.71 30.74 8.63
CA GLU A 67 47.02 30.33 10.00
C GLU A 67 46.79 28.83 10.25
N TRP A 68 47.87 28.11 10.61
CA TRP A 68 47.88 26.66 10.76
C TRP A 68 47.07 26.14 11.96
N ALA A 69 47.00 26.91 13.05
CA ALA A 69 46.21 26.56 14.23
C ALA A 69 44.69 26.50 13.93
N ASN A 70 44.22 27.27 12.94
CA ASN A 70 42.82 27.30 12.55
C ASN A 70 42.40 26.11 11.66
N ARG A 71 43.36 25.32 11.14
CA ARG A 71 43.06 24.26 10.16
C ARG A 71 42.34 23.05 10.75
N TYR A 72 42.74 22.56 11.92
CA TYR A 72 42.08 21.42 12.57
C TYR A 72 40.66 21.76 13.03
N SER A 73 40.48 22.95 13.62
CA SER A 73 39.16 23.46 14.02
C SER A 73 38.23 23.63 12.81
N MET A 74 38.76 24.08 11.67
CA MET A 74 38.00 24.18 10.42
C MET A 74 37.58 22.82 9.85
N ILE A 75 38.50 21.84 9.82
CA ILE A 75 38.19 20.51 9.32
C ILE A 75 37.10 19.87 10.20
N SER A 76 37.23 19.95 11.52
CA SER A 76 36.21 19.41 12.44
C SER A 76 34.87 20.14 12.31
N ALA A 77 34.87 21.47 12.14
CA ALA A 77 33.66 22.25 11.89
C ALA A 77 32.99 21.88 10.56
N THR A 78 33.78 21.63 9.51
CA THR A 78 33.27 21.22 8.19
C THR A 78 32.65 19.83 8.25
N ILE A 79 33.32 18.87 8.88
CA ILE A 79 32.80 17.50 9.08
C ILE A 79 31.53 17.55 9.94
N GLY A 80 31.55 18.31 11.04
CA GLY A 80 30.38 18.51 11.89
C GLY A 80 29.21 19.13 11.13
N GLY A 81 29.45 20.13 10.28
CA GLY A 81 28.45 20.75 9.42
C GLY A 81 27.83 19.79 8.42
N ILE A 82 28.65 18.94 7.78
CA ILE A 82 28.17 17.90 6.86
C ILE A 82 27.26 16.89 7.59
N ILE A 83 27.69 16.40 8.76
CA ILE A 83 26.91 15.44 9.57
C ILE A 83 25.59 16.07 10.02
N LEU A 84 25.62 17.30 10.53
CA LEU A 84 24.44 18.00 11.02
C LEU A 84 23.45 18.28 9.89
N TRP A 85 23.93 18.70 8.72
CA TRP A 85 23.09 18.95 7.55
C TRP A 85 22.48 17.66 7.01
N GLY A 86 23.27 16.59 6.85
CA GLY A 86 22.77 15.28 6.43
C GLY A 86 21.72 14.72 7.39
N THR A 87 21.94 14.87 8.70
CA THR A 87 20.97 14.47 9.73
C THR A 87 19.70 15.31 9.68
N GLY A 88 19.81 16.63 9.50
CA GLY A 88 18.67 17.54 9.38
C GLY A 88 17.79 17.21 8.17
N VAL A 89 18.39 17.06 6.98
CA VAL A 89 17.68 16.63 5.78
C VAL A 89 17.03 15.28 6.00
N TYR A 90 17.74 14.32 6.62
CA TYR A 90 17.18 13.00 6.90
C TYR A 90 15.92 13.08 7.78
N LEU A 91 15.99 13.82 8.89
CA LEU A 91 14.88 13.98 9.81
C LEU A 91 13.70 14.72 9.17
N THR A 92 13.95 15.78 8.38
CA THR A 92 12.89 16.52 7.67
C THR A 92 12.20 15.66 6.62
N CYS A 93 12.96 14.92 5.81
CA CYS A 93 12.38 13.99 4.83
C CYS A 93 11.61 12.87 5.51
N HIS A 94 12.19 12.24 6.54
CA HIS A 94 11.52 11.19 7.31
C HIS A 94 10.25 11.70 7.98
N TRP A 95 10.25 12.93 8.50
CA TRP A 95 9.07 13.55 9.09
C TRP A 95 8.00 13.85 8.03
N LEU A 96 8.38 14.47 6.90
CA LEU A 96 7.44 14.81 5.82
C LEU A 96 6.81 13.58 5.19
N THR A 97 7.59 12.53 4.92
CA THR A 97 7.02 11.28 4.38
C THR A 97 6.12 10.64 5.42
N ARG A 98 6.54 10.56 6.69
CA ARG A 98 5.74 9.93 7.74
C ARG A 98 4.46 10.70 8.05
N THR A 99 4.43 12.04 7.97
CA THR A 99 3.22 12.81 8.25
C THR A 99 2.31 12.86 7.03
N LYS A 100 2.81 13.31 5.87
CA LYS A 100 1.96 13.51 4.68
C LYS A 100 1.48 12.21 4.05
N VAL A 101 2.35 11.20 3.91
CA VAL A 101 1.94 9.92 3.32
C VAL A 101 0.98 9.19 4.26
N ARG A 102 1.22 9.25 5.56
CA ARG A 102 0.32 8.65 6.55
C ARG A 102 -1.03 9.37 6.58
N GLN A 103 -1.05 10.69 6.56
CA GLN A 103 -2.30 11.47 6.48
C GLN A 103 -3.06 11.15 5.19
N TYR A 104 -2.40 11.17 4.03
CA TYR A 104 -3.02 10.85 2.75
C TYR A 104 -3.58 9.42 2.72
N LEU A 105 -2.80 8.44 3.19
CA LEU A 105 -3.26 7.05 3.24
C LEU A 105 -4.36 6.86 4.27
N GLN A 106 -4.29 7.50 5.44
CA GLN A 106 -5.35 7.47 6.44
C GLN A 106 -6.62 8.15 5.96
N GLU A 107 -6.53 9.22 5.19
CA GLU A 107 -7.68 9.93 4.63
C GLU A 107 -8.32 9.12 3.49
N LYS A 108 -7.52 8.59 2.58
CA LYS A 108 -8.00 7.66 1.52
C LYS A 108 -8.62 6.40 2.13
N GLN A 109 -7.95 5.80 3.12
CA GLN A 109 -8.46 4.61 3.78
C GLN A 109 -9.67 4.92 4.66
N SER A 110 -9.71 6.05 5.38
CA SER A 110 -10.88 6.39 6.19
C SER A 110 -12.10 6.67 5.30
N GLN A 111 -11.90 7.36 4.18
CA GLN A 111 -12.94 7.52 3.16
C GLN A 111 -13.39 6.16 2.61
N ASP A 112 -12.45 5.28 2.25
CA ASP A 112 -12.76 3.93 1.78
C ASP A 112 -13.50 3.09 2.84
N LEU A 113 -13.07 3.15 4.10
CA LEU A 113 -13.63 2.39 5.22
C LEU A 113 -15.02 2.90 5.61
N LEU A 114 -15.24 4.22 5.61
CA LEU A 114 -16.56 4.83 5.81
C LEU A 114 -17.52 4.45 4.69
N ASP A 115 -17.01 4.32 3.46
CA ASP A 115 -17.79 3.81 2.35
C ASP A 115 -18.04 2.31 2.41
N ILE A 116 -17.42 1.49 3.27
CA ILE A 116 -17.74 0.03 3.32
C ILE A 116 -19.24 -0.18 3.52
N ILE A 117 -19.83 0.49 4.51
CA ILE A 117 -21.25 0.30 4.83
C ILE A 117 -22.14 0.76 3.67
N LYS A 118 -21.81 1.91 3.07
CA LYS A 118 -22.59 2.55 2.01
C LYS A 118 -22.42 1.88 0.64
N TYR A 119 -21.18 1.55 0.29
CA TYR A 119 -20.77 0.93 -0.97
C TYR A 119 -21.28 -0.51 -1.07
N TYR A 120 -21.16 -1.29 0.00
CA TYR A 120 -21.65 -2.68 0.02
C TYR A 120 -23.15 -2.80 0.36
N LYS A 121 -23.85 -1.66 0.51
CA LYS A 121 -25.28 -1.60 0.85
C LYS A 121 -25.63 -2.56 1.98
N LEU A 122 -24.82 -2.52 3.03
CA LEU A 122 -25.03 -3.37 4.19
C LEU A 122 -26.28 -2.87 4.90
N LYS A 123 -27.38 -3.63 4.82
CA LYS A 123 -28.58 -3.33 5.60
C LYS A 123 -28.43 -3.95 6.97
N SER A 124 -28.65 -3.15 8.02
CA SER A 124 -28.84 -3.69 9.35
C SER A 124 -30.14 -4.48 9.35
N GLY A 125 -30.03 -5.80 9.53
CA GLY A 125 -31.12 -6.68 9.88
C GLY A 125 -31.68 -6.34 11.27
N PRO A 126 -32.87 -6.88 11.60
CA PRO A 126 -33.56 -6.62 12.87
C PRO A 126 -32.75 -7.06 14.11
N ASP A 127 -31.80 -7.99 13.94
CA ASP A 127 -30.95 -8.53 15.01
C ASP A 127 -29.64 -7.74 15.19
N GLY A 128 -29.47 -6.60 14.50
CA GLY A 128 -28.21 -5.81 14.50
C GLY A 128 -27.09 -6.43 13.64
N THR A 129 -27.40 -7.51 12.91
CA THR A 129 -26.52 -8.13 11.91
C THR A 129 -26.63 -7.37 10.59
N TYR A 130 -25.52 -7.01 9.97
CA TYR A 130 -25.54 -6.42 8.63
C TYR A 130 -25.53 -7.51 7.56
N GLU A 131 -26.52 -7.47 6.67
CA GLU A 131 -26.59 -8.34 5.49
C GLU A 131 -26.30 -7.51 4.23
N PRO A 132 -25.49 -8.03 3.28
CA PRO A 132 -25.28 -7.36 2.00
C PRO A 132 -26.59 -7.36 1.20
N GLU A 133 -27.17 -6.19 1.00
CA GLU A 133 -28.38 -6.02 0.19
C GLU A 133 -28.05 -6.05 -1.32
N GLY A 134 -26.77 -5.97 -1.68
CA GLY A 134 -26.27 -6.04 -3.05
C GLY A 134 -25.83 -7.44 -3.49
N LYS A 135 -25.62 -7.60 -4.80
CA LYS A 135 -24.95 -8.79 -5.38
C LYS A 135 -23.44 -8.81 -5.12
N SER A 136 -22.94 -7.80 -4.41
CA SER A 136 -21.53 -7.68 -4.01
C SER A 136 -21.23 -8.64 -2.89
N ASN A 137 -20.16 -9.42 -3.05
CA ASN A 137 -19.70 -10.36 -2.04
C ASN A 137 -18.36 -9.89 -1.48
N PHE A 138 -18.25 -9.92 -0.16
CA PHE A 138 -16.99 -9.69 0.53
C PHE A 138 -16.60 -10.97 1.25
N TRP A 139 -15.39 -11.46 0.95
CA TRP A 139 -14.85 -12.63 1.61
C TRP A 139 -13.67 -12.24 2.49
N VAL A 140 -13.62 -12.86 3.65
CA VAL A 140 -12.52 -12.75 4.59
C VAL A 140 -11.85 -14.10 4.74
N CYS A 141 -10.56 -14.05 5.02
CA CYS A 141 -9.73 -15.21 5.21
C CYS A 141 -9.25 -15.24 6.65
N THR A 142 -9.53 -16.35 7.34
CA THR A 142 -9.15 -16.57 8.74
C THR A 142 -8.29 -17.83 8.85
N PRO A 143 -7.21 -17.84 9.63
CA PRO A 143 -6.45 -19.06 9.90
C PRO A 143 -7.35 -20.11 10.53
N THR A 144 -7.19 -21.39 10.16
CA THR A 144 -8.03 -22.47 10.71
C THR A 144 -7.94 -22.60 12.24
N LYS A 145 -6.81 -22.18 12.84
CA LYS A 145 -6.58 -22.25 14.29
C LYS A 145 -7.06 -21.02 15.07
N GLU A 146 -7.27 -19.88 14.40
CA GLU A 146 -7.67 -18.62 15.02
C GLU A 146 -8.78 -17.97 14.18
N SER A 147 -10.03 -18.32 14.45
CA SER A 147 -11.18 -17.81 13.69
C SER A 147 -11.44 -16.31 13.86
N SER A 148 -10.84 -15.68 14.87
CA SER A 148 -10.97 -14.25 15.18
C SER A 148 -9.94 -13.37 14.48
N SER A 149 -8.84 -13.94 13.97
CA SER A 149 -7.82 -13.17 13.26
C SER A 149 -8.07 -13.19 11.75
N ILE A 150 -8.18 -12.01 11.15
CA ILE A 150 -8.35 -11.87 9.70
C ILE A 150 -6.96 -11.66 9.09
N ILE A 151 -6.61 -12.55 8.18
CA ILE A 151 -5.31 -12.53 7.49
C ILE A 151 -5.43 -12.12 6.02
N GLY A 152 -6.64 -12.02 5.49
CA GLY A 152 -6.89 -11.52 4.14
C GLY A 152 -8.34 -11.12 3.95
N ALA A 153 -8.57 -10.22 3.00
CA ALA A 153 -9.90 -9.74 2.63
C ALA A 153 -9.96 -9.45 1.12
N ILE A 154 -11.10 -9.71 0.50
CA ILE A 154 -11.36 -9.48 -0.91
C ILE A 154 -12.81 -9.06 -1.10
N GLY A 155 -13.01 -7.92 -1.76
CA GLY A 155 -14.31 -7.44 -2.20
C GLY A 155 -14.53 -7.75 -3.68
N PHE A 156 -15.77 -8.06 -4.04
CA PHE A 156 -16.16 -8.26 -5.42
C PHE A 156 -17.56 -7.73 -5.66
N ASP A 157 -17.68 -6.86 -6.65
CA ASP A 157 -18.94 -6.27 -7.06
C ASP A 157 -19.37 -6.91 -8.38
N TYR A 158 -20.48 -7.64 -8.36
CA TYR A 158 -21.03 -8.27 -9.56
C TYR A 158 -22.15 -7.43 -10.16
N ASN A 159 -21.98 -7.01 -11.43
CA ASN A 159 -23.03 -6.38 -12.20
C ASN A 159 -23.73 -7.41 -13.10
N PRO A 160 -24.98 -7.80 -12.78
CA PRO A 160 -25.73 -8.80 -13.54
C PRO A 160 -26.23 -8.29 -14.90
N THR A 161 -26.19 -6.98 -15.14
CA THR A 161 -26.67 -6.39 -16.40
C THR A 161 -25.59 -6.44 -17.47
N THR A 162 -24.31 -6.36 -17.07
CA THR A 162 -23.16 -6.42 -17.98
C THR A 162 -22.38 -7.72 -17.90
N ASP A 163 -22.73 -8.61 -16.95
CA ASP A 163 -21.97 -9.80 -16.56
C ASP A 163 -20.50 -9.50 -16.22
N GLU A 164 -20.24 -8.28 -15.74
CA GLU A 164 -18.93 -7.81 -15.33
C GLU A 164 -18.78 -7.87 -13.81
N GLY A 165 -17.63 -8.33 -13.37
CA GLY A 165 -17.23 -8.35 -11.98
C GLY A 165 -16.12 -7.34 -11.73
N GLN A 166 -16.25 -6.48 -10.73
CA GLN A 166 -15.18 -5.60 -10.30
C GLN A 166 -14.55 -6.14 -9.02
N LEU A 167 -13.26 -6.42 -9.07
CA LEU A 167 -12.48 -6.72 -7.89
C LEU A 167 -12.14 -5.41 -7.17
N SER A 168 -12.52 -5.38 -5.91
CA SER A 168 -12.32 -4.25 -5.02
C SER A 168 -11.59 -4.72 -3.76
N ARG A 169 -10.62 -3.93 -3.28
CA ARG A 169 -10.02 -4.06 -1.95
C ARG A 169 -9.48 -5.46 -1.61
N LEU A 170 -8.53 -5.94 -2.42
CA LEU A 170 -7.74 -7.11 -2.08
C LEU A 170 -6.61 -6.73 -1.11
N GLY A 171 -6.63 -7.29 0.09
CA GLY A 171 -5.59 -7.08 1.11
C GLY A 171 -5.22 -8.39 1.80
N ALA A 172 -3.96 -8.53 2.19
CA ALA A 172 -3.50 -9.68 2.96
C ALA A 172 -2.36 -9.29 3.90
N CYS A 173 -2.30 -9.97 5.05
CA CYS A 173 -1.23 -9.81 6.02
C CYS A 173 0.14 -10.11 5.36
N PRO A 174 1.21 -9.35 5.66
CA PRO A 174 2.51 -9.50 5.01
C PRO A 174 3.12 -10.92 5.08
N GLY A 175 2.82 -11.69 6.14
CA GLY A 175 3.25 -13.08 6.30
C GLY A 175 2.39 -14.12 5.58
N TYR A 176 1.28 -13.71 4.97
CA TYR A 176 0.24 -14.59 4.42
C TYR A 176 -0.05 -14.29 2.94
N LYS A 177 0.95 -13.85 2.17
CA LYS A 177 0.77 -13.55 0.74
C LYS A 177 0.21 -14.72 -0.08
N CYS A 178 0.55 -15.96 0.28
CA CYS A 178 0.03 -17.16 -0.39
C CYS A 178 -1.49 -17.30 -0.30
N VAL A 179 -2.12 -16.65 0.68
CA VAL A 179 -3.57 -16.64 0.89
C VAL A 179 -4.30 -15.88 -0.21
N ILE A 180 -3.66 -14.88 -0.82
CA ILE A 180 -4.23 -14.13 -1.94
C ILE A 180 -4.61 -15.07 -3.09
N ASN A 181 -3.71 -16.00 -3.44
CA ASN A 181 -3.98 -16.95 -4.53
C ASN A 181 -5.15 -17.89 -4.20
N GLN A 182 -5.27 -18.31 -2.94
CA GLN A 182 -6.40 -19.13 -2.50
C GLN A 182 -7.73 -18.36 -2.59
N MET A 183 -7.73 -17.09 -2.19
CA MET A 183 -8.91 -16.22 -2.28
C MET A 183 -9.30 -15.94 -3.73
N LEU A 184 -8.33 -15.65 -4.60
CA LEU A 184 -8.55 -15.45 -6.03
C LEU A 184 -9.08 -16.72 -6.70
N ASN A 185 -8.55 -17.90 -6.37
CA ASN A 185 -9.06 -19.16 -6.90
C ASN A 185 -10.51 -19.42 -6.48
N ASN A 186 -10.85 -19.16 -5.22
CA ASN A 186 -12.23 -19.26 -4.74
C ASN A 186 -13.15 -18.28 -5.49
N LEU A 187 -12.72 -17.03 -5.64
CA LEU A 187 -13.43 -16.02 -6.40
C LEU A 187 -13.65 -16.43 -7.86
N ILE A 188 -12.62 -16.94 -8.54
CA ILE A 188 -12.70 -17.39 -9.93
C ILE A 188 -13.70 -18.54 -10.07
N ASN A 189 -13.68 -19.50 -9.15
CA ASN A 189 -14.64 -20.61 -9.15
C ASN A 189 -16.07 -20.11 -8.93
N TRP A 190 -16.27 -19.19 -7.99
CA TRP A 190 -17.56 -18.55 -7.76
C TRP A 190 -18.04 -17.75 -8.98
N ALA A 191 -17.15 -16.98 -9.61
CA ALA A 191 -17.44 -16.19 -10.80
C ALA A 191 -17.84 -17.08 -11.99
N LYS A 192 -17.14 -18.21 -12.19
CA LYS A 192 -17.49 -19.22 -13.21
C LYS A 192 -18.89 -19.80 -12.97
N GLN A 193 -19.22 -20.14 -11.72
CA GLN A 193 -20.55 -20.65 -11.37
C GLN A 193 -21.66 -19.63 -11.61
N LYS A 194 -21.35 -18.33 -11.48
CA LYS A 194 -22.30 -17.24 -11.71
C LYS A 194 -22.37 -16.75 -13.15
N GLY A 195 -21.51 -17.26 -14.03
CA GLY A 195 -21.47 -16.86 -15.44
C GLY A 195 -20.81 -15.49 -15.69
N VAL A 196 -19.96 -15.01 -14.77
CA VAL A 196 -19.25 -13.73 -14.94
C VAL A 196 -18.34 -13.82 -16.16
N ARG A 197 -18.48 -12.87 -17.10
CA ARG A 197 -17.74 -12.87 -18.37
C ARG A 197 -16.40 -12.15 -18.28
N VAL A 198 -16.34 -11.05 -17.53
CA VAL A 198 -15.15 -10.19 -17.42
C VAL A 198 -14.92 -9.80 -15.97
N MET A 199 -13.65 -9.84 -15.53
CA MET A 199 -13.24 -9.29 -14.25
C MET A 199 -12.34 -8.06 -14.43
N VAL A 200 -12.67 -6.99 -13.73
CA VAL A 200 -11.96 -5.70 -13.75
C VAL A 200 -11.32 -5.46 -12.39
N LEU A 201 -10.08 -5.00 -12.36
CA LEU A 201 -9.37 -4.67 -11.12
C LEU A 201 -9.27 -3.15 -10.97
N GLY A 202 -10.05 -2.56 -10.06
CA GLY A 202 -10.10 -1.11 -9.87
C GLY A 202 -10.75 -0.35 -11.04
N SER A 203 -10.31 0.88 -11.32
CA SER A 203 -10.87 1.76 -12.36
C SER A 203 -10.25 1.59 -13.74
N LYS A 204 -9.21 0.75 -13.88
CA LYS A 204 -8.58 0.44 -15.15
C LYS A 204 -9.06 -0.94 -15.61
N PRO A 205 -9.71 -1.06 -16.78
CA PRO A 205 -10.01 -2.36 -17.36
C PRO A 205 -8.67 -3.06 -17.58
N ILE A 206 -8.42 -4.15 -16.86
CA ILE A 206 -7.39 -5.09 -17.30
C ILE A 206 -7.92 -5.59 -18.63
N ARG A 207 -7.30 -5.18 -19.74
CA ARG A 207 -7.68 -5.59 -21.09
C ARG A 207 -7.77 -7.11 -21.10
N SER A 208 -9.00 -7.61 -21.04
CA SER A 208 -9.40 -9.02 -21.14
C SER A 208 -8.47 -9.99 -20.42
N LEU A 209 -8.60 -10.09 -19.10
CA LEU A 209 -8.16 -11.29 -18.41
C LEU A 209 -9.17 -12.38 -18.73
N ASN A 210 -9.01 -13.04 -19.88
CA ASN A 210 -9.77 -14.23 -20.21
C ASN A 210 -9.56 -15.23 -19.07
N LEU A 211 -10.65 -15.66 -18.45
CA LEU A 211 -10.78 -16.55 -17.29
C LEU A 211 -10.12 -17.94 -17.41
N VAL A 212 -9.30 -18.13 -18.45
CA VAL A 212 -8.64 -19.37 -18.83
C VAL A 212 -7.31 -19.56 -18.09
N ASP A 213 -6.58 -18.49 -17.72
CA ASP A 213 -5.23 -18.61 -17.15
C ASP A 213 -5.11 -18.02 -15.74
N GLY A 214 -5.56 -18.76 -14.72
CA GLY A 214 -5.50 -18.36 -13.31
C GLY A 214 -4.08 -18.22 -12.71
N GLN A 215 -3.06 -18.75 -13.39
CA GLN A 215 -1.68 -18.81 -12.88
C GLN A 215 -0.87 -17.54 -13.17
N LYS A 216 -1.24 -16.77 -14.19
CA LYS A 216 -0.54 -15.53 -14.61
C LYS A 216 -0.91 -14.30 -13.76
N ILE A 217 -2.01 -14.41 -12.99
CA ILE A 217 -2.62 -13.32 -12.22
C ILE A 217 -1.78 -12.94 -10.98
N ALA A 218 -1.07 -13.89 -10.39
CA ALA A 218 -0.29 -13.67 -9.16
C ALA A 218 1.01 -12.89 -9.41
N ASP A 219 1.71 -13.20 -10.51
CA ASP A 219 2.93 -12.49 -10.93
C ASP A 219 2.60 -11.10 -11.50
N ASP A 220 1.45 -10.98 -12.17
CA ASP A 220 0.92 -9.67 -12.56
C ASP A 220 0.43 -8.86 -11.36
N PHE A 221 0.14 -9.47 -10.20
CA PHE A 221 -0.41 -8.73 -9.05
C PHE A 221 0.62 -7.78 -8.41
N ASP A 222 1.88 -8.22 -8.29
CA ASP A 222 2.97 -7.33 -7.86
C ASP A 222 3.26 -6.28 -8.95
N SER A 223 3.09 -6.62 -10.24
CA SER A 223 3.19 -5.68 -11.37
C SER A 223 2.05 -4.65 -11.41
N ILE A 224 0.82 -5.05 -11.07
CA ILE A 224 -0.37 -4.20 -11.00
C ILE A 224 -0.30 -3.32 -9.75
N ARG A 225 0.17 -3.83 -8.61
CA ARG A 225 0.52 -3.00 -7.45
C ARG A 225 1.59 -1.98 -7.81
N HIS A 226 2.60 -2.37 -8.61
CA HIS A 226 3.62 -1.45 -9.12
C HIS A 226 3.05 -0.40 -10.08
N LEU A 227 2.05 -0.75 -10.91
CA LEU A 227 1.36 0.18 -11.80
C LEU A 227 0.48 1.18 -11.03
N ILE A 228 -0.23 0.73 -10.00
CA ILE A 228 -0.97 1.62 -9.07
C ILE A 228 0.02 2.55 -8.35
N TYR A 229 1.18 2.03 -7.95
CA TYR A 229 2.25 2.81 -7.33
C TYR A 229 2.85 3.87 -8.27
N LEU A 230 3.08 3.54 -9.55
CA LEU A 230 3.56 4.47 -10.56
C LEU A 230 2.52 5.54 -10.92
N ASP A 231 1.24 5.18 -10.94
CA ASP A 231 0.13 6.11 -11.18
C ASP A 231 0.02 7.13 -10.04
N LEU A 232 0.10 6.66 -8.79
CA LEU A 232 0.15 7.50 -7.58
C LEU A 232 1.35 8.45 -7.57
N LEU A 233 2.54 7.97 -7.97
CA LEU A 233 3.73 8.82 -8.12
C LEU A 233 3.58 9.84 -9.25
N SER A 234 2.90 9.49 -10.35
CA SER A 234 2.67 10.41 -11.48
C SER A 234 1.72 11.55 -11.13
N GLN A 235 0.71 11.29 -10.30
CA GLN A 235 -0.23 12.31 -9.82
C GLN A 235 0.44 13.25 -8.80
N TYR A 236 1.30 12.72 -7.94
CA TYR A 236 2.09 13.54 -7.01
C TYR A 236 3.05 14.50 -7.74
N LYS A 237 3.54 14.12 -8.93
CA LYS A 237 4.43 14.97 -9.74
C LYS A 237 3.70 16.13 -10.45
N LYS A 238 2.36 16.12 -10.45
CA LYS A 238 1.51 17.14 -11.08
C LYS A 238 0.92 18.15 -10.10
N SER A 239 1.03 17.92 -8.78
CA SER A 239 0.69 18.88 -7.73
C SER A 239 1.93 19.61 -7.24
#